data_AF-A0A3D1KD39-F1
#
_entry.id   AF-A0A3D1KD39-F1
#
_cell.length_a   1.000
_cell.length_b   1.000
_cell.length_c   1.000
_cell.angle_alpha   90.00
_cell.angle_beta   90.00
_cell.angle_gamma   90.00
#
_symmetry.space_group_name_H-M   'P 1'
#
loop_
_entity.id
_entity.type
_entity.pdbx_description
1 polymer ?
#
loop_
_entity_poly.entity_id
_entity_poly.type
_entity_poly.pdbx_seq_one_letter_code
_entity_poly.pdbx_strand_id
1 'polypeptide(L)'
;MWNVADLDKNKKYCLQLCECDGYRDFQLTELDAVLLPACMFKTQVIPYEILTTRSLSKIEKSVRLENGEGFSFVWHIAGWMTEKEAIEFRKSGKVPFKV
;
A
#
# COMPACT_ATOMS: atom_id res chain seq x y z
N MET A 1 5.55 9.67 3.07
CA MET A 1 4.65 10.23 2.04
C MET A 1 5.50 10.84 0.93
N TRP A 2 5.24 10.56 -0.35
CA TRP A 2 6.01 11.09 -1.48
C TRP A 2 5.65 12.56 -1.80
N ASN A 3 6.56 13.24 -2.51
CA ASN A 3 6.32 14.57 -3.07
C ASN A 3 5.74 14.46 -4.48
N VAL A 4 4.76 15.31 -4.81
CA VAL A 4 4.15 15.36 -6.14
C VAL A 4 5.13 15.90 -7.18
N ALA A 5 6.03 16.80 -6.79
CA ALA A 5 7.03 17.37 -7.69
C ALA A 5 8.04 16.33 -8.21
N ASP A 6 8.22 15.22 -7.49
CA ASP A 6 9.14 14.15 -7.87
C ASP A 6 8.49 13.12 -8.81
N LEU A 7 7.18 13.26 -9.08
CA LEU A 7 6.45 12.33 -9.93
C LEU A 7 6.58 12.71 -11.41
N ASP A 8 7.12 11.78 -12.20
CA ASP A 8 7.07 11.84 -13.67
C ASP A 8 5.80 11.18 -14.22
N LYS A 9 4.98 11.95 -14.95
CA LYS A 9 3.74 11.49 -15.60
C LYS A 9 3.94 10.38 -16.65
N ASN A 10 5.15 10.25 -17.19
CA ASN A 10 5.46 9.23 -18.19
C ASN A 10 5.89 7.90 -17.55
N LYS A 11 6.12 7.90 -16.23
CA LYS A 11 6.47 6.72 -15.46
C LYS A 11 5.26 6.09 -14.80
N LYS A 12 5.35 4.79 -14.54
CA LYS A 12 4.34 4.02 -13.83
C LYS A 12 4.84 3.76 -12.42
N TYR A 13 3.97 3.94 -11.43
CA TYR A 13 4.29 3.73 -10.03
C TYR A 13 3.35 2.72 -9.39
N CYS A 14 3.84 2.07 -8.35
CA CYS A 14 3.11 1.13 -7.51
C CYS A 14 3.55 1.30 -6.06
N LEU A 15 2.76 0.78 -5.12
CA LEU A 15 3.19 0.65 -3.74
C LEU A 15 3.72 -0.75 -3.50
N GLN A 16 4.90 -0.82 -2.91
CA GLN A 16 5.40 -2.02 -2.25
C GLN A 16 4.96 -1.96 -0.78
N LEU A 17 4.07 -2.87 -0.40
CA LEU A 17 3.59 -3.06 0.95
C LEU A 17 4.56 -3.97 1.69
N CYS A 18 5.26 -3.43 2.69
CA CYS A 18 6.37 -4.09 3.34
C CYS A 18 6.06 -4.47 4.79
N GLU A 19 6.70 -5.53 5.28
CA GLU A 19 6.68 -5.95 6.68
C GLU A 19 8.10 -6.25 7.17
N CYS A 20 8.49 -5.68 8.31
CA CYS A 20 9.78 -5.94 8.96
C CYS A 20 9.58 -6.06 10.47
N ASP A 21 9.98 -7.19 11.06
CA ASP A 21 9.86 -7.50 12.49
C ASP A 21 8.46 -7.34 13.10
N GLY A 22 7.43 -7.45 12.26
CA GLY A 22 6.01 -7.26 12.59
C GLY A 22 5.52 -5.83 12.39
N TYR A 23 6.35 -4.89 11.96
CA TYR A 23 5.93 -3.53 11.56
C TYR A 23 5.60 -3.50 10.08
N ARG A 24 4.52 -2.82 9.71
CA ARG A 24 4.06 -2.71 8.33
C ARG A 24 4.07 -1.27 7.86
N ASP A 25 4.72 -1.04 6.72
CA ASP A 25 4.75 0.26 6.03
C ASP A 25 4.64 0.05 4.51
N PHE A 26 4.66 1.13 3.74
CA PHE A 26 4.59 1.10 2.30
C PHE A 26 5.60 2.06 1.67
N GLN A 27 6.12 1.67 0.51
CA GLN A 27 7.00 2.52 -0.28
C GLN A 27 6.47 2.69 -1.70
N LEU A 28 6.41 3.94 -2.16
CA LEU A 28 6.14 4.24 -3.57
C LEU A 28 7.40 3.96 -4.37
N THR A 29 7.24 3.15 -5.42
CA THR A 29 8.34 2.78 -6.32
C THR A 29 7.88 2.81 -7.77
N GLU A 30 8.82 3.00 -8.69
CA GLU A 30 8.56 2.80 -10.12
C GLU A 30 8.21 1.33 -10.38
N LEU A 31 7.38 1.05 -11.40
CA LEU A 31 6.87 -0.30 -11.67
C LEU A 31 7.98 -1.34 -11.80
N ASP A 32 9.10 -0.98 -12.41
CA ASP A 32 10.24 -1.86 -12.68
C ASP A 32 11.36 -1.75 -11.62
N ALA A 33 11.10 -1.06 -10.50
CA ALA A 33 12.05 -0.98 -9.41
C ALA A 33 12.25 -2.34 -8.75
N VAL A 34 13.47 -2.57 -8.24
CA VAL A 34 13.80 -3.79 -7.48
C VAL A 34 12.88 -3.90 -6.27
N LEU A 35 12.38 -5.12 -6.02
CA LEU A 35 11.58 -5.39 -4.83
C LEU A 35 12.44 -5.27 -3.58
N LEU A 36 11.90 -4.59 -2.58
CA LEU A 36 12.53 -4.49 -1.27
C LEU A 36 12.53 -5.87 -0.60
N PRO A 37 13.57 -6.24 0.16
CA PRO A 37 13.59 -7.51 0.88
C PRO A 37 12.40 -7.72 1.82
N ALA A 38 11.86 -6.63 2.37
CA ALA A 38 10.71 -6.63 3.26
C ALA A 38 9.37 -6.55 2.50
N CYS A 39 9.36 -6.50 1.17
CA CYS A 39 8.14 -6.38 0.38
C CYS A 39 7.32 -7.66 0.46
N MET A 40 6.10 -7.55 1.01
CA MET A 40 5.14 -8.64 1.11
C MET A 40 4.19 -8.65 -0.09
N PHE A 41 3.73 -7.47 -0.51
CA PHE A 41 2.82 -7.32 -1.64
C PHE A 41 3.17 -6.10 -2.47
N LYS A 42 2.78 -6.15 -3.75
CA LYS A 42 2.86 -5.02 -4.66
C LYS A 42 1.46 -4.68 -5.15
N THR A 43 1.16 -3.40 -5.26
CA THR A 43 -0.09 -2.95 -5.88
C THR A 43 0.02 -3.00 -7.40
N GLN A 44 -1.12 -3.07 -8.07
CA GLN A 44 -1.24 -2.65 -9.45
C GLN A 44 -0.75 -1.21 -9.64
N VAL A 45 -0.49 -0.84 -10.88
CA VAL A 45 -0.08 0.52 -11.25
C VAL A 45 -1.12 1.51 -10.76
N ILE A 46 -0.65 2.53 -10.04
CA ILE A 46 -1.49 3.59 -9.51
C ILE A 46 -1.69 4.63 -10.60
N PRO A 47 -2.95 4.97 -10.95
CA PRO A 47 -3.19 6.03 -11.92
C PRO A 47 -2.59 7.35 -11.45
N TYR A 48 -1.93 8.07 -12.35
CA TYR A 48 -1.17 9.28 -12.01
C TYR A 48 -2.06 10.35 -11.35
N GLU A 49 -3.29 10.50 -11.83
CA GLU A 49 -4.30 11.40 -11.28
C GLU A 49 -4.68 11.04 -9.83
N ILE A 50 -4.62 9.77 -9.45
CA ILE A 50 -4.85 9.33 -8.06
C ILE A 50 -3.58 9.57 -7.24
N LEU A 51 -2.42 9.24 -7.79
CA LEU A 51 -1.12 9.38 -7.13
C LEU A 51 -0.83 10.83 -6.70
N THR A 52 -1.16 11.79 -7.55
CA THR A 52 -1.01 13.23 -7.28
C THR A 52 -1.91 13.74 -6.15
N THR A 53 -3.01 13.04 -5.84
CA THR A 53 -3.86 13.42 -4.68
C THR A 53 -3.20 13.11 -3.34
N ARG A 54 -2.18 12.23 -3.31
CA ARG A 54 -1.55 11.68 -2.10
C ARG A 54 -2.54 11.08 -1.10
N SER A 55 -3.74 10.73 -1.56
CA SER A 55 -4.80 10.21 -0.69
C SER A 55 -4.71 8.70 -0.65
N LEU A 56 -4.21 8.16 0.47
CA LEU A 56 -4.16 6.73 0.72
C LEU A 56 -5.54 6.07 0.56
N SER A 57 -6.61 6.74 1.00
CA SER A 57 -7.98 6.22 0.83
C SER A 57 -8.50 6.29 -0.62
N LYS A 58 -7.97 7.17 -1.47
CA LYS A 58 -8.27 7.09 -2.91
C LYS A 58 -7.51 5.94 -3.55
N ILE A 59 -6.24 5.76 -3.19
CA ILE A 59 -5.40 4.68 -3.71
C ILE A 59 -5.99 3.31 -3.37
N GLU A 60 -6.33 3.05 -2.11
CA GLU A 60 -6.92 1.76 -1.68
C GLU A 60 -8.21 1.41 -2.44
N LYS A 61 -8.99 2.43 -2.84
CA LYS A 61 -10.24 2.26 -3.60
C LYS A 61 -9.99 2.09 -5.10
N SER A 62 -8.95 2.72 -5.63
CA SER A 62 -8.66 2.78 -7.06
C SER A 62 -7.82 1.61 -7.56
N VAL A 63 -7.01 0.97 -6.71
CA VAL A 63 -6.16 -0.15 -7.14
C VAL A 63 -6.31 -1.39 -6.25
N ARG A 64 -5.82 -2.51 -6.75
CA ARG A 64 -5.72 -3.79 -6.03
C ARG A 64 -4.26 -4.20 -5.91
N LEU A 65 -4.00 -5.25 -5.13
CA LEU A 65 -2.73 -5.95 -5.17
C LEU A 65 -2.55 -6.65 -6.52
N GLU A 66 -1.31 -6.99 -6.90
CA GLU A 66 -1.03 -7.69 -8.17
C GLU A 66 -1.74 -9.05 -8.25
N ASN A 67 -2.00 -9.69 -7.10
CA ASN A 67 -2.78 -10.93 -7.01
C ASN A 67 -4.32 -10.71 -7.12
N GLY A 68 -4.78 -9.47 -7.30
CA GLY A 68 -6.19 -9.10 -7.44
C GLY A 68 -6.91 -8.81 -6.11
N GLU A 69 -6.29 -9.07 -4.96
CA GLU A 69 -6.91 -8.83 -3.65
C GLU A 69 -6.97 -7.34 -3.28
N GLY A 70 -7.96 -6.98 -2.45
CA GLY A 70 -8.04 -5.67 -1.84
C GLY A 70 -7.07 -5.49 -0.68
N PHE A 71 -6.79 -4.23 -0.35
CA PHE A 71 -6.04 -3.85 0.84
C PHE A 71 -6.61 -2.53 1.41
N SER A 72 -6.21 -2.17 2.62
CA SER A 72 -6.66 -0.95 3.29
C SER A 72 -5.56 -0.37 4.16
N PHE A 73 -5.46 0.96 4.19
CA PHE A 73 -4.57 1.65 5.13
C PHE A 73 -5.28 1.87 6.46
N VAL A 74 -4.59 1.55 7.54
CA VAL A 74 -5.14 1.63 8.90
C VAL A 74 -4.43 2.76 9.63
N TRP A 75 -5.08 3.93 9.67
CA TRP A 75 -4.49 5.16 10.20
C TRP A 75 -4.09 5.03 11.68
N HIS A 76 -4.89 4.35 12.49
CA HIS A 76 -4.65 4.18 13.92
C HIS A 76 -3.31 3.49 14.27
N ILE A 77 -2.76 2.73 13.34
CA ILE A 77 -1.53 1.95 13.51
C ILE A 77 -0.48 2.27 12.44
N ALA A 78 -0.73 3.33 11.65
CA ALA A 78 0.12 3.78 10.55
C ALA A 78 0.57 2.65 9.59
N GLY A 79 -0.27 1.65 9.34
CA GLY A 79 0.08 0.45 8.58
C GLY A 79 -0.95 0.10 7.50
N TRP A 80 -0.79 -1.09 6.93
CA TRP A 80 -1.70 -1.65 5.92
C TRP A 80 -2.19 -3.05 6.31
N MET A 81 -3.38 -3.40 5.82
CA MET A 81 -3.99 -4.73 5.94
C MET A 81 -4.46 -5.21 4.58
N THR A 82 -4.35 -6.51 4.33
CA THR A 82 -5.12 -7.16 3.27
C THR A 82 -6.61 -7.13 3.59
N GLU A 83 -7.45 -7.30 2.58
CA GLU A 83 -8.91 -7.37 2.77
C GLU A 83 -9.31 -8.47 3.78
N LYS A 84 -8.64 -9.62 3.74
CA LYS A 84 -8.88 -10.74 4.68
C LYS A 84 -8.56 -10.33 6.12
N GLU A 85 -7.39 -9.75 6.33
CA GLU A 85 -6.97 -9.26 7.66
C GLU A 85 -7.92 -8.16 8.17
N ALA A 86 -8.39 -7.27 7.30
CA ALA A 86 -9.35 -6.24 7.67
C ALA A 86 -10.70 -6.84 8.11
N ILE A 87 -11.15 -7.93 7.48
CA ILE A 87 -12.36 -8.67 7.89
C ILE A 87 -12.15 -9.32 9.26
N GLU A 88 -11.00 -9.94 9.49
CA GLU A 88 -10.68 -10.58 10.78
C GLU A 88 -10.52 -9.56 11.91
N PHE A 89 -9.91 -8.41 11.62
CA PHE A 89 -9.80 -7.29 12.55
C PHE A 89 -11.19 -6.79 12.98
N ARG A 90 -12.12 -6.62 12.03
CA ARG A 90 -13.50 -6.20 12.34
C ARG A 90 -14.24 -7.20 13.24
N LYS A 91 -13.91 -8.49 13.16
CA LYS A 91 -14.53 -9.55 13.99
C LYS A 91 -13.91 -9.65 15.37
N SER A 92 -12.59 -9.51 15.48
CA SER A 92 -11.85 -9.84 16.70
C SER A 92 -11.32 -8.63 17.47
N GLY A 93 -11.22 -7.46 16.82
CA GLY A 93 -10.56 -6.26 17.33
C GLY A 93 -9.04 -6.38 17.46
N LYS A 94 -8.44 -7.50 17.00
CA LYS A 94 -7.00 -7.76 17.13
C LYS A 94 -6.27 -7.46 15.83
N VAL A 95 -5.25 -6.61 15.90
CA VAL A 95 -4.34 -6.36 14.78
C VAL A 95 -3.45 -7.59 14.55
N PRO A 96 -3.25 -8.05 13.31
CA PRO A 96 -2.48 -9.27 13.02
C PRO A 96 -0.96 -9.06 13.02
N PHE A 97 -0.50 -7.84 13.32
CA PHE A 97 0.91 -7.44 13.29
C PHE A 97 1.21 -6.48 14.45
N LYS A 98 2.50 -6.17 14.67
CA LYS A 98 2.94 -5.26 15.74
C LYS A 98 2.71 -3.80 15.33
N VAL A 99 2.40 -2.97 16.32
CA VAL A 99 2.15 -1.53 16.18
C VAL A 99 3.25 -0.75 16.87
#